data_AF-A0AAD1JXE1-F1
#
_entry.id   AF-A0AAD1JXE1-F1
#
_cell.length_a   1.000
_cell.length_b   1.000
_cell.length_c   1.000
_cell.angle_alpha   90.00
_cell.angle_beta   90.00
_cell.angle_gamma   90.00
#
_symmetry.space_group_name_H-M   'P 1'
#
loop_
_entity.id
_entity.type
_entity.pdbx_description
1 polymer ?
#
loop_
_entity_poly.entity_id
_entity_poly.type
_entity_poly.pdbx_seq_one_letter_code
_entity_poly.pdbx_strand_id
1 'polypeptide(L)' 'MSKPLIVITGASSGFGAEIAKLFNADGFPMLLLGRRTDKIKALPLDFTNVLV' A
#
# COMPACT_ATOMS: atom_id res chain seq x y z
N MET A 1 0.65 21.20 -1.04
CA MET A 1 0.09 20.37 -2.12
C MET A 1 -0.28 19.01 -1.54
N SER A 2 -1.40 18.41 -1.94
CA SER A 2 -1.70 17.01 -1.60
C SER A 2 -0.70 16.10 -2.32
N LYS A 3 -0.19 15.08 -1.65
CA LYS A 3 0.62 14.04 -2.30
C LYS A 3 -0.25 13.30 -3.34
N PRO A 4 0.34 12.84 -4.46
CA PRO A 4 -0.39 12.06 -5.47
C PRO A 4 -0.78 10.69 -4.93
N LEU A 5 -1.85 10.11 -5.49
CA LEU A 5 -2.27 8.73 -5.20
C LEU A 5 -1.30 7.73 -5.83
N ILE A 6 -0.82 6.78 -5.03
CA ILE A 6 0.00 5.65 -5.52
C ILE A 6 -0.88 4.41 -5.68
N VAL A 7 -0.86 3.81 -6.87
CA VAL A 7 -1.57 2.56 -7.14
C VAL A 7 -0.55 1.44 -7.31
N ILE A 8 -0.63 0.40 -6.47
CA ILE A 8 0.30 -0.74 -6.50
C ILE A 8 -0.48 -2.01 -6.81
N THR A 9 -0.18 -2.65 -7.93
CA THR A 9 -0.68 -4.00 -8.23
C THR A 9 0.27 -5.06 -7.68
N GLY A 10 -0.27 -6.22 -7.31
CA GLY A 10 0.55 -7.27 -6.70
C GLY A 10 1.05 -6.92 -5.29
N ALA A 11 0.33 -6.05 -4.57
CA ALA A 11 0.75 -5.51 -3.27
C ALA A 11 0.85 -6.55 -2.14
N SER A 12 0.37 -7.79 -2.35
CA SER A 12 0.31 -8.83 -1.32
C SER A 12 1.66 -9.43 -0.89
N SER A 13 2.75 -9.21 -1.65
CA SER A 13 4.07 -9.82 -1.40
C SER A 13 5.17 -9.22 -2.27
N GLY A 14 6.44 -9.54 -1.96
CA GLY A 14 7.59 -9.18 -2.80
C GLY A 14 7.73 -7.67 -2.96
N PHE A 15 8.15 -7.22 -4.14
CA PHE A 15 8.38 -5.80 -4.41
C PHE A 15 7.14 -4.93 -4.18
N GLY A 16 5.95 -5.39 -4.54
CA GLY A 16 4.72 -4.62 -4.30
C GLY A 16 4.50 -4.32 -2.81
N ALA A 17 4.77 -5.29 -1.93
CA ALA A 17 4.65 -5.11 -0.49
C ALA A 17 5.74 -4.18 0.08
N GLU A 18 6.99 -4.33 -0.36
CA GLU A 18 8.09 -3.47 0.11
C GLU A 18 7.93 -2.02 -0.38
N ILE A 19 7.48 -1.81 -1.63
CA ILE A 19 7.19 -0.48 -2.17
C ILE A 19 6.01 0.17 -1.43
N ALA A 20 4.98 -0.60 -1.07
CA ALA A 20 3.87 -0.10 -0.27
C ALA A 20 4.35 0.40 1.11
N LYS A 21 5.30 -0.27 1.75
CA LYS A 21 5.89 0.20 3.02
C LYS A 21 6.63 1.52 2.86
N LEU A 22 7.40 1.68 1.79
CA LEU A 22 8.15 2.92 1.54
C LEU A 22 7.20 4.12 1.34
N PHE A 23 6.21 3.99 0.46
CA PHE A 23 5.26 5.08 0.22
C PHE A 23 4.32 5.33 1.40
N ASN A 24 4.03 4.30 2.20
CA ASN A 24 3.27 4.46 3.44
C ASN A 24 4.07 5.24 4.50
N ALA A 25 5.35 4.92 4.69
CA ALA A 25 6.23 5.64 5.61
C ALA A 25 6.38 7.11 5.19
N ASP A 26 6.40 7.37 3.88
CA ASP A 26 6.39 8.72 3.35
C ASP A 26 5.01 9.39 3.43
N GLY A 27 3.93 8.71 3.82
CA GLY A 27 2.60 9.30 3.99
C GLY A 27 1.88 9.65 2.69
N PHE A 28 2.14 8.91 1.61
CA PHE A 28 1.34 9.02 0.39
C PHE A 28 -0.04 8.34 0.58
N PRO A 29 -1.12 8.89 0.01
CA PRO A 29 -2.36 8.13 -0.14
C PRO A 29 -2.14 6.97 -1.11
N MET A 30 -2.71 5.80 -0.82
CA MET A 30 -2.45 4.58 -1.62
C MET A 30 -3.71 3.75 -1.92
N LEU A 31 -3.69 3.09 -3.07
CA LEU A 31 -4.60 1.99 -3.44
C LEU A 31 -3.78 0.73 -3.73
N LEU A 32 -3.94 -0.30 -2.91
CA LEU A 32 -3.17 -1.53 -2.93
C LEU A 32 -4.01 -2.68 -3.50
N LEU A 33 -3.69 -3.13 -4.71
CA LEU A 33 -4.45 -4.16 -5.41
C LEU A 33 -3.75 -5.52 -5.33
N GLY A 34 -4.51 -6.57 -5.01
CA GLY A 34 -4.02 -7.95 -5.06
C GLY A 34 -5.10 -8.99 -4.80
N ARG A 35 -4.87 -10.22 -5.27
CA ARG A 35 -5.82 -11.35 -5.08
C ARG A 35 -6.03 -11.75 -3.63
N ARG A 36 -5.03 -11.50 -2.77
CA ARG A 36 -4.99 -11.90 -1.36
C ARG A 36 -4.97 -10.63 -0.50
N THR A 37 -6.15 -10.06 -0.27
CA THR A 37 -6.32 -8.79 0.47
C THR A 37 -6.04 -8.95 1.96
N ASP A 38 -6.25 -10.14 2.50
CA ASP A 38 -5.82 -10.56 3.85
C ASP A 38 -4.32 -10.34 4.05
N LYS A 39 -3.48 -10.73 3.07
CA LYS A 39 -2.02 -10.51 3.13
C LYS A 39 -1.65 -9.04 3.05
N ILE A 40 -2.39 -8.23 2.32
CA ILE A 40 -2.16 -6.78 2.25
C ILE A 40 -2.51 -6.13 3.59
N LYS A 41 -3.65 -6.49 4.19
CA LYS A 41 -4.10 -5.97 5.49
C LYS A 41 -3.20 -6.41 6.66
N ALA A 42 -2.47 -7.51 6.50
CA ALA A 42 -1.47 -7.97 7.47
C ALA A 42 -0.12 -7.24 7.35
N LEU A 43 0.08 -6.38 6.34
CA LEU A 43 1.29 -5.57 6.24
C LEU A 43 1.30 -4.52 7.37
N PRO A 44 2.49 -4.17 7.91
CA PRO A 44 2.62 -3.16 8.96
C PRO A 44 2.53 -1.74 8.37
N LEU A 45 1.35 -1.36 7.90
CA LEU A 45 1.07 -0.06 7.28
C LEU A 45 0.12 0.75 8.16
N ASP A 46 0.24 2.07 8.11
CA ASP A 46 -0.84 2.97 8.53
C ASP A 46 -1.94 2.99 7.46
N PHE A 47 -3.12 2.50 7.80
CA PHE A 47 -4.26 2.42 6.89
C PHE A 47 -5.15 3.67 6.86
N THR A 48 -4.79 4.74 7.57
CA THR A 48 -5.57 6.00 7.61
C THR A 48 -5.88 6.53 6.22
N ASN A 49 -4.92 6.46 5.28
CA ASN A 49 -5.04 6.93 3.90
C ASN A 49 -4.76 5.82 2.86
N VAL A 50 -5.06 4.56 3.19
CA VAL A 50 -4.78 3.40 2.33
C VAL A 50 -6.04 2.58 2.09
N LEU A 51 -6.34 2.32 0.82
CA LEU A 51 -7.39 1.40 0.39
C LEU A 51 -6.76 0.09 -0.11
N VAL A 52 -7.44 -1.03 0.14
CA VAL A 52 -7.04 -2.39 -0.24
C VAL A 52 -8.17 -3.07 -1.01
#